data_AF-C1C2Z2-F1
#
_entry.id   AF-C1C2Z2-F1
#
_cell.length_a   1.000
_cell.length_b   1.000
_cell.length_c   1.000
_cell.angle_alpha   90.00
_cell.angle_beta   90.00
_cell.angle_gamma   90.00
#
_symmetry.space_group_name_H-M   'P 1'
#
loop_
_entity.id
_entity.type
_entity.pdbx_description
1 polymer ?
#
loop_
_entity_poly.entity_id
_entity_poly.type
_entity_poly.pdbx_seq_one_letter_code
_entity_poly.pdbx_strand_id
1 'polypeptide(L)'
;MGNMLFSKRLTEEDASGEMRLLPAHMYSGPRNLGDPNHRGLSRMEEDPLIPQRMREILRIIHCIDTSKKFEECGKVHGGFKGIVACQDACNEMKECIERNFKDPEFRQAVTEEYLNERSHFRQTGIKTQRYVHKEWMPRDLERDPPFDENGKYVPQKPTGWDEAYKESGPPPWASYKYKPYSA
;
A
#
# COMPACT_ATOMS: atom_id res chain seq x y z
N MET A 1 7.39 44.06 -21.28
CA MET A 1 7.88 43.26 -20.13
C MET A 1 7.78 41.79 -20.55
N GLY A 2 8.86 41.24 -21.10
CA GLY A 2 8.86 39.88 -21.64
C GLY A 2 9.12 38.88 -20.51
N ASN A 3 8.19 37.95 -20.30
CA ASN A 3 8.36 36.82 -19.39
C ASN A 3 9.48 35.91 -19.92
N MET A 4 10.63 35.93 -19.24
CA MET A 4 11.67 34.92 -19.45
C MET A 4 11.17 33.59 -18.89
N LEU A 5 10.77 32.70 -19.78
CA LEU A 5 10.64 31.28 -19.49
C LEU A 5 12.03 30.76 -19.11
N PHE A 6 12.25 30.54 -17.81
CA PHE A 6 13.44 29.88 -17.31
C PHE A 6 13.45 28.43 -17.80
N SER A 7 14.11 28.19 -18.94
CA SER A 7 14.55 26.86 -19.33
C SER A 7 15.51 26.37 -18.26
N LYS A 8 15.12 25.34 -17.50
CA LYS A 8 16.02 24.69 -16.55
C LYS A 8 17.22 24.15 -17.32
N ARG A 9 18.40 24.71 -17.05
CA ARG A 9 19.68 24.23 -17.56
C ARG A 9 19.90 22.84 -16.99
N LEU A 10 19.98 21.84 -17.88
CA LEU A 10 20.36 20.47 -17.53
C LEU A 10 21.76 20.51 -16.90
N THR A 11 21.92 19.85 -15.75
CA THR A 11 23.19 19.74 -15.04
C THR A 11 24.03 18.61 -15.64
N GLU A 12 25.35 18.72 -15.53
CA GLU A 12 26.35 17.85 -16.18
C GLU A 12 26.28 16.36 -15.79
N GLU A 13 25.46 15.97 -14.80
CA GLU A 13 25.20 14.57 -14.42
C GLU A 13 24.33 13.80 -15.42
N ASP A 14 23.63 14.49 -16.34
CA ASP A 14 22.79 13.87 -17.38
C ASP A 14 23.58 13.38 -18.61
N ALA A 15 24.91 13.50 -18.61
CA ALA A 15 25.74 13.40 -19.81
C ALA A 15 26.20 11.97 -20.20
N SER A 16 25.93 10.92 -19.40
CA SER A 16 26.25 9.53 -19.78
C SER A 16 25.02 8.74 -20.26
N GLY A 17 24.30 9.31 -21.21
CA GLY A 17 23.78 8.65 -22.42
C GLY A 17 23.16 7.26 -22.32
N GLU A 18 21.92 7.17 -21.84
CA GLU A 18 20.89 6.44 -22.57
C GLU A 18 19.65 7.34 -22.69
N MET A 19 19.15 7.56 -23.91
CA MET A 19 17.92 8.31 -24.14
C MET A 19 16.73 7.45 -23.68
N ARG A 20 16.51 7.40 -22.37
CA ARG A 20 15.40 6.69 -21.74
C ARG A 20 14.28 7.68 -21.47
N LEU A 21 13.05 7.27 -21.82
CA LEU A 21 11.86 8.07 -21.58
C LEU A 21 11.54 8.22 -20.08
N LEU A 22 11.96 7.26 -19.24
CA LEU A 22 11.76 7.31 -17.79
C LEU A 22 13.10 7.39 -17.02
N PRO A 23 13.07 7.90 -15.78
CA PRO A 23 14.25 8.00 -14.93
C PRO A 23 14.96 6.64 -14.70
N ALA A 24 16.28 6.69 -14.49
CA ALA A 24 17.11 5.49 -14.30
C ALA A 24 16.61 4.60 -13.15
N HIS A 25 16.13 5.19 -12.05
CA HIS A 25 15.63 4.46 -10.88
C HIS A 25 14.38 3.59 -11.16
N MET A 26 13.71 3.76 -12.29
CA MET A 26 12.55 2.92 -12.67
C MET A 26 12.95 1.61 -13.35
N TYR A 27 14.16 1.54 -13.90
CA TYR A 27 14.64 0.38 -14.67
C TYR A 27 15.98 -0.17 -14.19
N SER A 28 16.60 0.45 -13.19
CA SER A 28 17.85 -0.01 -12.57
C SER A 28 17.59 -1.18 -11.60
N GLY A 29 18.62 -1.54 -10.82
CA GLY A 29 18.51 -2.52 -9.73
C GLY A 29 18.86 -3.95 -10.12
N PRO A 30 18.90 -4.88 -9.14
CA PRO A 30 19.43 -6.24 -9.32
C PRO A 30 18.60 -7.10 -10.29
N ARG A 31 17.31 -6.77 -10.47
CA ARG A 31 16.39 -7.49 -11.36
C ARG A 31 15.93 -6.66 -12.56
N ASN A 32 16.49 -5.47 -12.79
CA ASN A 32 16.04 -4.49 -13.79
C ASN A 32 14.55 -4.08 -13.63
N LEU A 33 14.03 -4.13 -12.40
CA LEU A 33 12.65 -3.76 -12.04
C LEU A 33 12.56 -2.36 -11.39
N GLY A 34 13.68 -1.66 -11.31
CA GLY A 34 13.86 -0.38 -10.61
C GLY A 34 14.78 -0.51 -9.39
N ASP A 35 15.28 0.63 -8.91
CA ASP A 35 16.12 0.70 -7.72
C ASP A 35 15.29 0.36 -6.46
N PRO A 36 15.69 -0.68 -5.69
CA PRO A 36 15.07 -1.02 -4.41
C PRO A 36 15.17 0.11 -3.37
N ASN A 37 16.20 0.95 -3.43
CA ASN A 37 16.41 2.04 -2.46
C ASN A 37 15.65 3.32 -2.81
N HIS A 38 15.08 3.43 -4.01
CA HIS A 38 14.30 4.60 -4.40
C HIS A 38 12.89 4.60 -3.76
N ARG A 39 12.71 5.44 -2.74
CA ARG A 39 11.48 5.54 -1.94
C ARG A 39 10.50 6.66 -2.35
N GLY A 40 10.78 7.42 -3.41
CA GLY A 40 9.84 8.43 -3.90
C GLY A 40 8.52 7.82 -4.39
N LEU A 41 7.39 8.50 -4.16
CA LEU A 41 6.09 8.16 -4.75
C LEU A 41 5.87 8.94 -6.06
N SER A 42 5.34 8.24 -7.05
CA SER A 42 4.75 8.85 -8.24
C SER A 42 3.36 9.39 -7.93
N ARG A 43 2.88 10.36 -8.71
CA ARG A 43 1.50 10.89 -8.59
C ARG A 43 0.45 9.79 -8.70
N MET A 44 0.69 8.78 -9.54
CA MET A 44 -0.19 7.62 -9.69
C MET A 44 -0.13 6.65 -8.50
N GLU A 45 0.91 6.73 -7.67
CA GLU A 45 0.98 5.95 -6.44
C GLU A 45 0.32 6.74 -5.30
N GLU A 46 0.59 8.03 -5.22
CA GLU A 46 0.09 8.91 -4.17
C GLU A 46 -1.43 9.14 -4.22
N ASP A 47 -2.00 9.42 -5.41
CA ASP A 47 -3.39 9.88 -5.53
C ASP A 47 -4.41 8.73 -5.67
N PRO A 48 -4.26 7.75 -6.59
CA PRO A 48 -5.23 6.66 -6.68
C PRO A 48 -4.81 5.42 -5.87
N LEU A 49 -3.53 5.05 -5.83
CA LEU A 49 -3.11 3.76 -5.29
C LEU A 49 -3.14 3.71 -3.76
N ILE A 50 -2.47 4.64 -3.06
CA ILE A 50 -2.47 4.66 -1.59
C ILE A 50 -3.91 4.82 -1.04
N PRO A 51 -4.74 5.75 -1.53
CA PRO A 51 -6.15 5.83 -1.13
C PRO A 51 -6.96 4.57 -1.40
N GLN A 52 -6.69 3.86 -2.50
CA GLN A 52 -7.32 2.56 -2.76
C GLN A 52 -6.88 1.53 -1.71
N ARG A 53 -5.58 1.42 -1.43
CA ARG A 53 -5.04 0.52 -0.39
C ARG A 53 -5.65 0.79 0.98
N MET A 54 -5.72 2.07 1.37
CA MET A 54 -6.35 2.51 2.62
C MET A 54 -7.81 2.02 2.71
N ARG A 55 -8.62 2.25 1.67
CA ARG A 55 -10.04 1.82 1.67
C ARG A 55 -10.20 0.31 1.86
N GLU A 56 -9.34 -0.50 1.22
CA GLU A 56 -9.39 -1.96 1.32
C GLU A 56 -9.00 -2.45 2.72
N ILE A 57 -7.94 -1.87 3.29
CA ILE A 57 -7.48 -2.15 4.66
C ILE A 57 -8.57 -1.76 5.67
N LEU A 58 -9.22 -0.61 5.48
CA LEU A 58 -10.31 -0.19 6.36
C LEU A 58 -11.48 -1.16 6.31
N ARG A 59 -11.88 -1.63 5.13
CA ARG A 59 -12.99 -2.58 4.97
C ARG A 59 -12.72 -3.94 5.64
N ILE A 60 -11.50 -4.46 5.52
CA ILE A 60 -11.18 -5.83 5.94
C ILE A 60 -10.63 -5.90 7.36
N ILE A 61 -9.96 -4.84 7.84
CA ILE A 61 -9.22 -4.86 9.10
C ILE A 61 -9.88 -3.95 10.14
N HIS A 62 -9.96 -2.63 9.89
CA HIS A 62 -10.45 -1.68 10.91
C HIS A 62 -11.97 -1.74 11.12
N CYS A 63 -12.72 -1.74 10.03
CA CYS A 63 -14.18 -1.57 10.03
C CYS A 63 -14.90 -2.88 9.72
N ILE A 64 -14.26 -4.03 9.98
CA ILE A 64 -14.76 -5.36 9.62
C ILE A 64 -16.18 -5.62 10.12
N ASP A 65 -16.51 -5.20 11.34
CA ASP A 65 -17.84 -5.42 11.94
C ASP A 65 -18.92 -4.63 11.20
N THR A 66 -18.66 -3.34 10.93
CA THR A 66 -19.59 -2.50 10.17
C THR A 66 -19.71 -2.95 8.71
N SER A 67 -18.61 -3.43 8.11
CA SER A 67 -18.62 -3.98 6.76
C SER A 67 -19.41 -5.29 6.69
N LYS A 68 -19.26 -6.19 7.67
CA LYS A 68 -20.06 -7.43 7.76
C LYS A 68 -21.55 -7.14 7.91
N LYS A 69 -21.94 -6.22 8.80
CA LYS A 69 -23.34 -5.79 8.95
C LYS A 69 -23.93 -5.29 7.62
N PHE A 70 -23.17 -4.46 6.89
CA PHE A 70 -23.60 -3.96 5.60
C PHE A 70 -23.73 -5.08 4.55
N GLU A 71 -22.76 -6.00 4.49
CA GLU A 71 -22.81 -7.16 3.60
C GLU A 71 -23.99 -8.09 3.92
N GLU A 72 -24.27 -8.35 5.19
CA GLU A 72 -25.42 -9.14 5.65
C GLU A 72 -26.73 -8.49 5.25
N CYS A 73 -26.88 -7.18 5.47
CA CYS A 73 -28.06 -6.45 5.02
C CYS A 73 -28.23 -6.49 3.50
N GLY A 74 -27.13 -6.35 2.75
CA GLY A 74 -27.11 -6.45 1.29
C GLY A 74 -27.54 -7.84 0.78
N LYS A 75 -27.18 -8.91 1.49
CA LYS A 75 -27.61 -10.28 1.17
C LYS A 75 -29.11 -10.48 1.41
N VAL A 76 -29.68 -9.86 2.43
CA VAL A 76 -31.11 -10.00 2.78
C VAL A 76 -32.02 -9.16 1.88
N HIS A 77 -31.68 -7.88 1.66
CA HIS A 77 -32.59 -6.90 1.05
C HIS A 77 -32.24 -6.47 -0.38
N GLY A 78 -31.28 -7.15 -1.04
CA GLY A 78 -30.60 -6.74 -2.28
C GLY A 78 -31.42 -6.02 -3.38
N GLY A 79 -30.72 -5.32 -4.26
CA GLY A 79 -31.33 -4.49 -5.30
C GLY A 79 -31.82 -3.13 -4.76
N PHE A 80 -32.84 -2.53 -5.38
CA PHE A 80 -33.31 -1.19 -5.02
C PHE A 80 -33.85 -1.09 -3.57
N LYS A 81 -34.40 -2.17 -3.02
CA LYS A 81 -34.89 -2.20 -1.63
C LYS A 81 -33.75 -2.04 -0.62
N GLY A 82 -32.58 -2.58 -0.91
CA GLY A 82 -31.39 -2.47 -0.06
C GLY A 82 -30.88 -1.04 0.09
N ILE A 83 -31.11 -0.16 -0.91
CA ILE A 83 -30.70 1.26 -0.84
C ILE A 83 -31.41 1.99 0.30
N VAL A 84 -32.65 1.60 0.63
CA VAL A 84 -33.43 2.20 1.72
C VAL A 84 -33.28 1.38 3.00
N ALA A 85 -33.35 0.04 2.91
CA ALA A 85 -33.30 -0.83 4.08
C ALA A 85 -31.91 -0.88 4.76
N CYS A 86 -30.82 -0.69 4.01
CA CYS A 86 -29.45 -0.79 4.53
C CYS A 86 -28.78 0.57 4.73
N GLN A 87 -29.55 1.67 4.82
CA GLN A 87 -29.00 3.02 4.99
C GLN A 87 -28.20 3.16 6.28
N ASP A 88 -28.74 2.64 7.39
CA ASP A 88 -28.11 2.75 8.71
C ASP A 88 -26.78 2.01 8.73
N ALA A 89 -26.76 0.74 8.29
CA ALA A 89 -25.53 -0.04 8.17
C ALA A 89 -24.50 0.59 7.21
N CYS A 90 -24.97 1.24 6.14
CA CYS A 90 -24.12 1.97 5.20
C CYS A 90 -23.50 3.23 5.84
N ASN A 91 -24.27 3.97 6.64
CA ASN A 91 -23.81 5.16 7.34
C ASN A 91 -22.81 4.79 8.44
N GLU A 92 -23.08 3.75 9.25
CA GLU A 92 -22.14 3.23 10.24
C GLU A 92 -20.79 2.86 9.60
N MET A 93 -20.82 2.17 8.46
CA MET A 93 -19.60 1.81 7.73
C MET A 93 -18.86 3.04 7.20
N LYS A 94 -19.58 4.01 6.63
CA LYS A 94 -18.99 5.26 6.12
C LYS A 94 -18.33 6.06 7.23
N GLU A 95 -18.97 6.19 8.38
CA GLU A 95 -18.42 6.92 9.54
C GLU A 95 -17.13 6.28 10.05
N CYS A 96 -17.10 4.94 10.12
CA CYS A 96 -15.87 4.22 10.49
C CYS A 96 -14.74 4.47 9.48
N ILE A 97 -15.04 4.36 8.19
CA ILE A 97 -14.06 4.60 7.12
C ILE A 97 -13.57 6.05 7.16
N GLU A 98 -14.47 7.03 7.23
CA GLU A 98 -14.12 8.44 7.19
C GLU A 98 -13.23 8.86 8.37
N ARG A 99 -13.51 8.33 9.57
CA ARG A 99 -12.70 8.60 10.77
C ARG A 99 -11.25 8.15 10.58
N ASN A 100 -11.04 6.91 10.14
CA ASN A 100 -9.70 6.36 9.99
C ASN A 100 -9.00 6.82 8.70
N PHE A 101 -9.76 7.14 7.65
CA PHE A 101 -9.17 7.61 6.38
C PHE A 101 -8.54 9.00 6.50
N LYS A 102 -9.04 9.84 7.42
CA LYS A 102 -8.47 11.15 7.73
C LYS A 102 -7.21 11.08 8.61
N ASP A 103 -6.89 9.92 9.17
CA ASP A 103 -5.71 9.75 10.02
C ASP A 103 -4.41 9.78 9.18
N PRO A 104 -3.52 10.78 9.39
CA PRO A 104 -2.26 10.86 8.68
C PRO A 104 -1.30 9.72 9.05
N GLU A 105 -1.36 9.20 10.27
CA GLU A 105 -0.49 8.08 10.69
C GLU A 105 -0.86 6.81 9.95
N PHE A 106 -2.16 6.53 9.82
CA PHE A 106 -2.65 5.42 9.01
C PHE A 106 -2.19 5.53 7.55
N ARG A 107 -2.31 6.72 6.93
CA ARG A 107 -1.82 6.94 5.56
C ARG A 107 -0.32 6.68 5.44
N GLN A 108 0.49 7.10 6.41
CA GLN A 108 1.93 6.85 6.43
C GLN A 108 2.24 5.36 6.56
N ALA A 109 1.56 4.64 7.45
CA ALA A 109 1.76 3.21 7.63
C ALA A 109 1.41 2.41 6.35
N VAL A 110 0.30 2.74 5.68
CA VAL A 110 -0.07 2.12 4.39
C VAL A 110 0.91 2.47 3.27
N THR A 111 1.42 3.70 3.27
CA THR A 111 2.46 4.14 2.32
C THR A 111 3.76 3.37 2.52
N GLU A 112 4.16 3.20 3.77
CA GLU A 112 5.35 2.45 4.16
C GLU A 112 5.23 0.98 3.76
N GLU A 113 4.06 0.38 4.01
CA GLU A 113 3.74 -0.98 3.58
C GLU A 113 3.89 -1.14 2.06
N TYR A 114 3.31 -0.23 1.28
CA TYR A 114 3.42 -0.24 -0.18
C TYR A 114 4.87 -0.10 -0.66
N LEU A 115 5.61 0.84 -0.08
CA LEU A 115 7.02 1.05 -0.44
C LEU A 115 7.87 -0.18 -0.12
N ASN A 116 7.63 -0.85 1.00
CA ASN A 116 8.36 -2.06 1.36
C ASN A 116 8.02 -3.23 0.43
N GLU A 117 6.76 -3.39 0.02
CA GLU A 117 6.38 -4.37 -1.00
C GLU A 117 7.03 -4.07 -2.36
N ARG A 118 7.08 -2.79 -2.75
CA ARG A 118 7.69 -2.35 -4.02
C ARG A 118 9.20 -2.59 -4.01
N SER A 119 9.89 -2.20 -2.95
CA SER A 119 11.33 -2.41 -2.80
C SER A 119 11.67 -3.91 -2.69
N HIS A 120 10.85 -4.69 -2.00
CA HIS A 120 10.98 -6.14 -1.96
C HIS A 120 10.88 -6.74 -3.37
N PHE A 121 9.83 -6.39 -4.11
CA PHE A 121 9.65 -6.85 -5.49
C PHE A 121 10.82 -6.46 -6.40
N ARG A 122 11.35 -5.24 -6.28
CA ARG A 122 12.52 -4.79 -7.05
C ARG A 122 13.81 -5.55 -6.70
N GLN A 123 13.98 -5.93 -5.44
CA GLN A 123 15.13 -6.68 -4.96
C GLN A 123 15.06 -8.16 -5.35
N THR A 124 13.92 -8.81 -5.10
CA THR A 124 13.78 -10.27 -5.16
C THR A 124 13.08 -10.76 -6.43
N GLY A 125 12.22 -9.92 -7.03
CA GLY A 125 11.29 -10.31 -8.09
C GLY A 125 9.99 -10.94 -7.56
N ILE A 126 9.83 -11.09 -6.23
CA ILE A 126 8.65 -11.71 -5.61
C ILE A 126 7.61 -10.62 -5.36
N LYS A 127 6.45 -10.74 -6.02
CA LYS A 127 5.35 -9.78 -5.89
C LYS A 127 4.40 -10.23 -4.79
N THR A 128 4.08 -9.32 -3.87
CA THR A 128 2.98 -9.53 -2.92
C THR A 128 1.65 -9.39 -3.67
N GLN A 129 0.94 -10.50 -3.84
CA GLN A 129 -0.37 -10.49 -4.48
C GLN A 129 -1.41 -9.95 -3.49
N ARG A 130 -2.10 -8.88 -3.88
CA ARG A 130 -3.14 -8.26 -3.04
C ARG A 130 -4.55 -8.50 -3.57
N TYR A 131 -4.69 -8.96 -4.82
CA TYR A 131 -5.97 -9.29 -5.43
C TYR A 131 -5.91 -10.67 -6.09
N VAL A 132 -6.85 -11.55 -5.76
CA VAL A 132 -7.09 -12.82 -6.43
C VAL A 132 -8.52 -12.84 -6.91
N HIS A 133 -8.75 -13.02 -8.21
CA HIS A 133 -10.09 -13.08 -8.80
C HIS A 133 -11.01 -11.90 -8.38
N LYS A 134 -10.43 -10.69 -8.25
CA LYS A 134 -11.05 -9.42 -7.80
C LYS A 134 -11.25 -9.26 -6.30
N GLU A 135 -11.04 -10.30 -5.51
CA GLU A 135 -11.11 -10.21 -4.05
C GLU A 135 -9.76 -9.80 -3.49
N TRP A 136 -9.78 -8.93 -2.49
CA TRP A 136 -8.58 -8.57 -1.78
C TRP A 136 -8.16 -9.73 -0.88
N MET A 137 -6.95 -10.25 -1.09
CA MET A 137 -6.45 -11.38 -0.33
C MET A 137 -6.25 -10.97 1.14
N PRO A 138 -6.88 -11.64 2.12
CA PRO A 138 -6.57 -11.42 3.51
C PRO A 138 -5.14 -11.86 3.79
N ARG A 139 -4.36 -11.00 4.47
CA ARG A 139 -3.05 -11.37 5.00
C ARG A 139 -3.23 -12.29 6.22
N ASP A 140 -2.16 -12.98 6.58
CA ASP A 140 -2.13 -13.85 7.76
C ASP A 140 -2.21 -13.00 9.04
N LEU A 141 -3.44 -12.81 9.55
CA LEU A 141 -3.70 -11.99 10.74
C LEU A 141 -3.22 -12.66 12.03
N GLU A 142 -2.98 -13.97 12.01
CA GLU A 142 -2.52 -14.72 13.18
C GLU A 142 -1.01 -14.53 13.37
N ARG A 143 -0.25 -14.69 12.29
CA ARG A 143 1.22 -14.59 12.35
C ARG A 143 1.73 -13.16 12.28
N ASP A 144 1.05 -12.28 11.54
CA ASP A 144 1.37 -10.86 11.40
C ASP A 144 0.15 -10.00 11.78
N PRO A 145 -0.08 -9.77 13.09
CA PRO A 145 -1.21 -8.97 13.54
C PRO A 145 -1.12 -7.54 12.96
N PRO A 146 -2.23 -7.00 12.44
CA PRO A 146 -2.24 -5.72 11.73
C PRO A 146 -2.20 -4.50 12.68
N PHE A 147 -2.33 -4.72 13.98
CA PHE A 147 -2.38 -3.67 15.00
C PHE A 147 -1.25 -3.82 16.00
N ASP A 148 -0.71 -2.69 16.45
CA ASP A 148 0.19 -2.63 17.60
C ASP A 148 -0.59 -2.73 18.93
N GLU A 149 0.13 -2.69 20.05
CA GLU A 149 -0.44 -2.69 21.39
C GLU A 149 -1.34 -1.47 21.68
N ASN A 150 -1.19 -0.40 20.89
CA ASN A 150 -1.97 0.84 20.99
C ASN A 150 -3.17 0.88 20.03
N GLY A 151 -3.38 -0.18 19.23
CA GLY A 151 -4.44 -0.23 18.21
C GLY A 151 -4.14 0.55 16.92
N LYS A 152 -2.89 0.96 16.69
CA LYS A 152 -2.45 1.63 15.45
C LYS A 152 -2.12 0.60 14.38
N TYR A 153 -2.36 0.96 13.12
CA TYR A 153 -2.06 0.09 11.99
C TYR A 153 -0.55 -0.07 11.78
N VAL A 154 -0.12 -1.31 11.65
CA VAL A 154 1.28 -1.68 11.43
C VAL A 154 1.47 -2.15 9.99
N PRO A 155 2.51 -1.67 9.27
CA PRO A 155 2.86 -2.21 7.97
C PRO A 155 3.11 -3.71 8.08
N GLN A 156 2.34 -4.53 7.37
CA GLN A 156 2.53 -5.98 7.44
C GLN A 156 3.63 -6.46 6.48
N LYS A 157 4.11 -7.67 6.67
CA LYS A 157 5.25 -8.23 5.93
C LYS A 157 4.91 -8.53 4.45
N PRO A 158 5.84 -8.28 3.49
CA PRO A 158 5.70 -8.75 2.11
C PRO A 158 5.74 -10.28 2.00
N THR A 159 5.12 -10.84 0.95
CA THR A 159 5.18 -12.28 0.66
C THR A 159 6.62 -12.74 0.40
N GLY A 160 7.06 -13.81 1.07
CA GLY A 160 8.41 -14.38 0.88
C GLY A 160 9.53 -13.62 1.58
N TRP A 161 9.20 -12.69 2.48
CA TRP A 161 10.18 -11.87 3.19
C TRP A 161 11.17 -12.68 4.04
N ASP A 162 10.68 -13.59 4.89
CA ASP A 162 11.56 -14.33 5.81
C ASP A 162 12.50 -15.29 5.06
N GLU A 163 12.06 -15.83 3.92
CA GLU A 163 12.89 -16.66 3.05
C GLU A 163 13.97 -15.82 2.33
N ALA A 164 13.58 -14.65 1.81
CA ALA A 164 14.47 -13.78 1.06
C ALA A 164 15.58 -13.14 1.92
N TYR A 165 15.30 -12.90 3.20
CA TYR A 165 16.20 -12.18 4.11
C TYR A 165 16.70 -13.02 5.29
N LYS A 166 16.52 -14.35 5.24
CA LYS A 166 16.96 -15.28 6.29
C LYS A 166 18.43 -15.14 6.66
N GLU A 167 19.29 -14.97 5.66
CA GLU A 167 20.75 -14.93 5.81
C GLU A 167 21.30 -13.51 5.85
N SER A 168 20.74 -12.60 5.05
CA SER A 168 21.21 -11.23 4.91
C SER A 168 20.64 -10.26 5.94
N GLY A 169 19.54 -10.63 6.62
CA GLY A 169 18.81 -9.75 7.51
C GLY A 169 18.00 -8.69 6.75
N PRO A 170 17.26 -7.82 7.47
CA PRO A 170 16.39 -6.82 6.86
C PRO A 170 17.23 -5.83 6.03
N PRO A 171 16.79 -5.50 4.79
CA PRO A 171 17.52 -4.61 3.91
C PRO A 171 17.48 -3.16 4.41
N PRO A 172 18.47 -2.31 4.03
CA PRO A 172 18.61 -0.96 4.57
C PRO A 172 17.45 -0.03 4.21
N TRP A 173 16.75 -0.30 3.11
CA TRP A 173 15.58 0.47 2.70
C TRP A 173 14.33 0.16 3.52
N ALA A 174 14.27 -0.94 4.27
CA ALA A 174 13.12 -1.31 5.06
C ALA A 174 13.14 -0.54 6.38
N SER A 175 12.31 0.51 6.46
CA SER A 175 12.26 1.31 7.68
C SER A 175 11.60 0.55 8.84
N TYR A 176 10.66 -0.34 8.52
CA TYR A 176 9.92 -1.13 9.49
C TYR A 176 10.62 -2.47 9.79
N LYS A 177 10.81 -2.76 11.08
CA LYS A 177 11.40 -4.01 11.55
C LYS A 177 10.31 -5.05 11.78
N TYR A 178 10.15 -5.95 10.83
CA TYR A 178 9.22 -7.08 10.97
C TYR A 178 9.71 -8.07 12.03
N LYS A 179 8.79 -8.58 12.85
CA LYS A 179 9.07 -9.70 13.75
C LYS A 179 9.24 -10.98 12.90
N PRO A 180 10.22 -11.84 13.18
CA PRO A 180 10.26 -13.15 12.55
C PRO A 180 8.99 -13.92 12.96
N TYR A 181 8.46 -14.75 12.07
CA TYR A 181 7.37 -15.65 12.47
C TYR A 181 7.86 -16.53 13.62
N SER A 182 7.11 -16.58 14.71
CA SER A 182 7.37 -17.55 15.77
C SER A 182 7.20 -18.94 15.19
N ALA A 183 8.26 -19.75 15.26
CA ALA A 183 8.23 -21.15 14.88
C ALA A 183 7.24 -21.95 15.73
#